data_AF-A0A645FUI2-F1
#
_entry.id   AF-A0A645FUI2-F1
#
_cell.length_a   1.000
_cell.length_b   1.000
_cell.length_c   1.000
_cell.angle_alpha   90.00
_cell.angle_beta   90.00
_cell.angle_gamma   90.00
#
_symmetry.space_group_name_H-M   'P 1'
#
loop_
_entity.id
_entity.type
_entity.pdbx_description
1 polymer ?
#
loop_
_entity_poly.entity_id
_entity_poly.type
_entity_poly.pdbx_seq_one_letter_code
_entity_poly.pdbx_strand_id
1 'polypeptide(L)' 'MGRFGIPCVGFGPGHEDQAHAPNEKTWKDELVKAAAMYAAIPTVYVQTYGKWTK' A
#
# COMPACT_ATOMS: atom_id res chain seq x y z
N MET A 1 -5.66 6.47 -13.90
CA MET A 1 -4.56 5.54 -14.23
C MET A 1 -3.29 6.35 -14.37
N GLY A 2 -2.14 5.83 -13.91
CA GLY A 2 -0.87 6.56 -13.95
C GLY A 2 -0.44 6.91 -15.38
N ARG A 3 0.53 7.83 -15.52
CA ARG A 3 1.02 8.37 -16.80
C ARG A 3 1.34 7.31 -17.88
N PHE A 4 1.66 6.08 -17.47
CA PHE A 4 2.06 4.99 -18.35
C PHE A 4 1.02 3.86 -18.47
N GLY A 5 -0.21 4.07 -18.01
CA GLY A 5 -1.26 3.04 -18.06
C GLY A 5 -1.01 1.85 -17.12
N ILE A 6 -0.01 1.94 -16.24
CA ILE A 6 0.26 0.94 -15.21
C ILE A 6 -0.84 1.02 -14.15
N PRO A 7 -1.49 -0.10 -13.79
CA PRO A 7 -2.39 -0.15 -12.65
C PRO A 7 -1.65 0.27 -11.37
N CYS A 8 -2.16 1.27 -10.68
CA CYS A 8 -1.54 1.81 -9.47
C CYS A 8 -2.58 1.87 -8.36
N VAL A 9 -2.14 1.63 -7.12
CA VAL A 9 -2.90 1.83 -5.90
C VAL A 9 -2.05 2.66 -4.93
N GLY A 10 -2.66 3.65 -4.30
CA GLY A 10 -2.10 4.32 -3.14
C GLY A 10 -2.61 3.63 -1.89
N PHE A 11 -1.72 3.15 -1.03
CA PHE A 11 -2.08 2.52 0.23
C PHE A 11 -1.07 2.90 1.30
N GLY A 12 -1.53 3.23 2.50
CA GLY A 12 -0.66 3.63 3.59
C GLY A 12 -1.44 3.80 4.89
N PRO A 13 -0.74 3.91 6.02
CA PRO A 13 -1.36 4.26 7.29
C PRO A 13 -1.67 5.76 7.34
N GLY A 14 -2.56 6.16 8.25
CA GLY A 14 -3.00 7.55 8.39
C GLY A 14 -4.42 7.75 7.86
N HIS A 15 -5.18 8.57 8.58
CA HIS A 15 -6.57 8.87 8.21
C HIS A 15 -6.62 10.17 7.43
N GLU A 16 -7.37 10.18 6.33
CA GLU A 16 -7.49 11.33 5.44
C GLU A 16 -8.11 12.55 6.15
N ASP A 17 -8.93 12.34 7.16
CA ASP A 17 -9.53 13.42 7.97
C ASP A 17 -8.52 14.14 8.88
N GLN A 18 -7.34 13.54 9.10
CA GLN A 18 -6.21 14.19 9.77
C GLN A 18 -5.28 14.91 8.79
N ALA A 19 -5.43 14.69 7.48
CA ALA A 19 -4.52 15.23 6.48
C ALA A 19 -4.52 16.77 6.54
N HIS A 20 -3.32 17.35 6.57
CA HIS A 20 -3.11 18.80 6.63
C HIS A 20 -3.60 19.48 7.92
N ALA A 21 -3.97 18.72 8.95
CA ALA A 21 -4.29 19.29 10.25
C ALA A 21 -3.01 19.83 10.95
N PRO A 22 -3.05 20.95 11.67
CA PRO A 22 -1.87 21.47 12.41
C PRO A 22 -1.31 20.50 13.45
N ASN A 23 -2.13 19.55 13.89
CA ASN A 23 -1.81 18.50 14.84
C ASN A 23 -2.06 17.10 14.24
N GLU A 24 -1.80 16.94 12.94
CA GLU A 24 -1.90 15.68 12.22
C GLU A 24 -1.31 14.52 13.04
N LYS A 25 -2.07 13.42 13.10
CA LYS A 25 -1.70 12.24 13.87
C LYS A 25 -1.89 10.99 13.04
N THR A 26 -1.10 9.98 13.37
CA THR A 26 -1.22 8.63 12.81
C THR A 26 -1.21 7.60 13.95
N TRP A 27 -1.65 6.38 13.66
CA TRP A 27 -1.79 5.31 14.65
C TRP A 27 -0.71 4.26 14.47
N LYS A 28 0.03 3.97 15.55
CA LYS A 28 1.15 3.01 15.51
C LYS A 28 0.73 1.62 15.04
N ASP A 29 -0.46 1.17 15.43
CA ASP A 29 -1.00 -0.12 15.00
C ASP A 29 -1.25 -0.16 13.48
N GLU A 30 -1.73 0.93 12.90
CA GLU A 30 -1.94 1.05 11.46
C GLU A 30 -0.62 1.08 10.69
N LEU A 31 0.42 1.71 11.25
CA LEU A 31 1.76 1.68 10.68
C LEU A 31 2.28 0.24 10.54
N VAL A 32 2.12 -0.58 11.59
CA VAL A 32 2.53 -1.99 11.58
C VAL A 32 1.73 -2.79 10.55
N LYS A 33 0.41 -2.58 10.48
CA LYS A 33 -0.47 -3.23 9.49
C LYS A 33 -0.11 -2.85 8.06
N ALA A 34 0.17 -1.57 7.80
CA ALA A 34 0.56 -1.10 6.48
C ALA A 34 1.89 -1.71 6.04
N ALA A 35 2.87 -1.78 6.95
CA ALA A 35 4.15 -2.46 6.68
C ALA A 35 3.95 -3.95 6.33
N ALA A 36 3.07 -4.65 7.06
CA ALA A 36 2.76 -6.06 6.79
C ALA A 36 2.13 -6.25 5.40
N MET A 37 1.23 -5.35 4.98
CA MET A 37 0.64 -5.36 3.63
C MET A 37 1.72 -5.21 2.54
N TYR A 38 2.62 -4.23 2.70
CA TYR A 38 3.73 -4.00 1.76
C TYR A 38 4.71 -5.18 1.70
N ALA A 39 4.92 -5.89 2.80
CA ALA A 39 5.74 -7.10 2.81
C ALA A 39 5.05 -8.28 2.11
N ALA A 40 3.72 -8.41 2.24
CA ALA A 40 2.96 -9.53 1.68
C ALA A 40 2.69 -9.38 0.18
N ILE A 41 2.48 -8.15 -0.31
CA ILE A 41 1.96 -7.91 -1.67
C ILE A 41 2.84 -8.51 -2.79
N PRO A 42 4.19 -8.47 -2.76
CA PRO A 42 4.99 -9.03 -3.85
C PRO A 42 4.83 -10.54 -3.93
N THR A 43 4.82 -11.23 -2.78
CA THR A 43 4.63 -12.69 -2.72
C THR A 43 3.26 -13.09 -3.26
N VAL A 44 2.19 -12.43 -2.79
CA VAL A 44 0.82 -12.71 -3.25
C VAL A 44 0.68 -12.43 -4.74
N TYR A 45 1.23 -11.32 -5.23
CA TYR A 45 1.19 -10.95 -6.65
C TYR A 45 1.90 -11.99 -7.52
N VAL A 46 3.12 -12.39 -7.15
CA VAL A 46 3.90 -13.38 -7.91
C VAL A 46 3.21 -14.75 -7.89
N GLN A 47 2.66 -15.18 -6.75
CA GLN A 47 1.93 -16.45 -6.67
C GLN A 47 0.67 -16.45 -7.53
N THR A 48 -0.05 -15.32 -7.60
CA THR A 48 -1.33 -15.23 -8.32
C THR A 48 -1.13 -14.99 -9.82
N TYR A 49 -0.21 -14.12 -10.20
CA TYR A 49 -0.05 -13.62 -11.57
C TYR A 49 1.35 -13.84 -12.16
N GLY A 50 2.35 -14.15 -11.33
CA GLY A 50 3.71 -14.44 -11.77
C GLY A 50 3.81 -15.82 -12.42
N LYS A 51 3.25 -15.95 -13.62
CA LYS A 51 3.49 -17.12 -14.48
C LYS A 51 4.91 -17.03 -15.02
N TRP A 52 5.86 -17.64 -14.31
CA TRP A 52 7.12 -18.05 -14.90
C TRP A 52 6.85 -19.25 -15.83
N THR A 53 6.40 -18.97 -17.05
CA THR A 53 6.55 -19.95 -18.13
C THR A 53 8.02 -19.96 -18.51
N LYS A 54 8.71 -21.06 -18.19
CA LYS A 54 9.92 -21.43 -18.92
C LYS A 54 9.60 -21.67 -20.39
#